data_AF-A0A3D2UHJ7-F1
#
_entry.id   AF-A0A3D2UHJ7-F1
#
_cell.length_a   1.000
_cell.length_b   1.000
_cell.length_c   1.000
_cell.angle_alpha   90.00
_cell.angle_beta   90.00
_cell.angle_gamma   90.00
#
_symmetry.space_group_name_H-M   'P 1'
#
loop_
_entity.id
_entity.type
_entity.pdbx_description
1 polymer ?
#
loop_
_entity_poly.entity_id
_entity_poly.type
_entity_poly.pdbx_seq_one_letter_code
_entity_poly.pdbx_strand_id
1 'polypeptide(L)'
;AEVDFYFTDRAPTRHPAVVVVSSLQIDIPAGMPNHAVSNSFTLPVDVDVLSVYPHAHYLGKDLRATAVLPSGEEVSLIHIPDWDFNWQDDYRFLEPVYLPAGTTILKEFSFDNSSGNPRNPNNPPERVVYGSNSDDEMADLILQVLPRSEADRDELLQAQAWQHDAEDMAYMAALEFSQGEQAYSSGQLAAATMHFQQALQYRADHLPSLVRMSEIYIEERDGQSALIIARQGVVMSNRQDARALAVLAVAQALTGSMADARATASEALSKARETGDVSLIDMVEARVSMLFR
;
A
#
# COMPACT_ATOMS: atom_id res chain seq x y z
N ALA A 1 27.64 12.95 -20.59
CA ALA A 1 26.44 13.55 -21.22
C ALA A 1 26.46 15.04 -20.92
N GLU A 2 26.03 15.86 -21.86
CA GLU A 2 25.86 17.31 -21.69
C GLU A 2 24.37 17.62 -21.88
N VAL A 3 23.85 18.61 -21.16
CA VAL A 3 22.45 19.04 -21.21
C VAL A 3 22.42 20.52 -21.56
N ASP A 4 21.78 20.84 -22.69
CA ASP A 4 21.58 22.22 -23.15
C ASP A 4 20.21 22.74 -22.71
N PHE A 5 20.20 23.99 -22.24
CA PHE A 5 18.97 24.69 -21.85
C PHE A 5 18.64 25.80 -22.86
N TYR A 6 17.38 25.82 -23.33
CA TYR A 6 16.86 26.83 -24.25
C TYR A 6 15.84 27.71 -23.52
N PHE A 7 16.06 29.02 -23.51
CA PHE A 7 15.23 30.00 -22.79
C PHE A 7 14.52 30.96 -23.75
N THR A 8 13.41 31.57 -23.31
CA THR A 8 12.68 32.60 -24.05
C THR A 8 12.17 33.69 -23.10
N ASP A 9 12.11 34.94 -23.57
CA ASP A 9 11.58 36.09 -22.81
C ASP A 9 10.05 36.13 -22.77
N ARG A 10 9.37 35.21 -23.47
CA ARG A 10 7.91 35.11 -23.47
C ARG A 10 7.46 34.17 -22.36
N ALA A 11 6.71 34.72 -21.41
CA ALA A 11 6.12 33.90 -20.36
C ALA A 11 5.21 32.81 -20.96
N PRO A 12 5.28 31.56 -20.46
CA PRO A 12 4.36 30.50 -20.85
C PRO A 12 2.91 30.85 -20.46
N THR A 13 1.96 30.47 -21.31
CA THR A 13 0.52 30.69 -21.09
C THR A 13 -0.22 29.44 -20.61
N ARG A 14 0.45 28.29 -20.61
CA ARG A 14 -0.02 27.01 -20.06
C ARG A 14 1.17 26.35 -19.38
N HIS A 15 0.97 25.83 -18.17
CA HIS A 15 2.01 25.16 -17.41
C HIS A 15 1.69 23.67 -17.27
N PRO A 16 2.61 22.77 -17.62
CA PRO A 16 2.43 21.37 -17.33
C PRO A 16 2.50 21.10 -15.82
N ALA A 17 1.95 19.95 -15.43
CA ALA A 17 2.10 19.35 -14.12
C ALA A 17 2.65 17.94 -14.29
N VAL A 18 3.24 17.41 -13.21
CA VAL A 18 3.69 16.03 -13.14
C VAL A 18 2.76 15.29 -12.18
N VAL A 19 2.19 14.18 -12.65
CA VAL A 19 1.42 13.23 -11.85
C VAL A 19 2.27 11.98 -11.70
N VAL A 20 2.41 11.46 -10.48
CA VAL A 20 3.21 10.26 -10.20
C VAL A 20 2.32 9.22 -9.52
N VAL A 21 2.16 8.07 -10.16
CA VAL A 21 1.42 6.94 -9.58
C VAL A 21 2.45 5.93 -9.07
N SER A 22 2.94 6.14 -7.85
CA SER A 22 3.98 5.32 -7.22
C SER A 22 3.41 4.08 -6.52
N SER A 23 4.25 3.17 -6.06
CA SER A 23 3.87 2.12 -5.11
C SER A 23 5.05 1.83 -4.21
N LEU A 24 4.96 2.24 -2.95
CA LEU A 24 6.03 2.05 -1.96
C LEU A 24 5.93 0.70 -1.23
N GLN A 25 4.78 0.02 -1.33
CA GLN A 25 4.53 -1.27 -0.67
C GLN A 25 4.96 -2.45 -1.57
N ILE A 26 6.24 -2.48 -1.94
CA ILE A 26 6.82 -3.58 -2.70
C ILE A 26 7.50 -4.57 -1.72
N ASP A 27 7.09 -5.82 -1.78
CA ASP A 27 7.66 -6.94 -1.03
C ASP A 27 7.55 -8.22 -1.87
N ILE A 28 8.58 -8.48 -2.68
CA ILE A 28 8.63 -9.56 -3.66
C ILE A 28 9.37 -10.76 -3.04
N PRO A 29 8.69 -11.90 -2.81
CA PRO A 29 9.34 -13.09 -2.29
C PRO A 29 10.41 -13.63 -3.26
N ALA A 30 11.46 -14.22 -2.70
CA ALA A 30 12.46 -14.95 -3.47
C ALA A 30 11.81 -16.04 -4.33
N GLY A 31 12.17 -16.10 -5.61
CA GLY A 31 11.66 -17.12 -6.53
C GLY A 31 10.29 -16.82 -7.14
N MET A 32 9.64 -15.70 -6.80
CA MET A 32 8.30 -15.36 -7.29
C MET A 32 8.35 -14.91 -8.77
N PRO A 33 7.80 -15.69 -9.74
CA PRO A 33 7.96 -15.41 -11.17
C PRO A 33 6.99 -14.35 -11.72
N ASN A 34 6.00 -13.95 -10.93
CA ASN A 34 5.00 -12.95 -11.32
C ASN A 34 4.39 -12.32 -10.06
N HIS A 35 4.99 -11.23 -9.59
CA HIS A 35 4.46 -10.42 -8.50
C HIS A 35 3.84 -9.15 -9.09
N ALA A 36 2.54 -8.92 -8.89
CA ALA A 36 1.84 -7.75 -9.41
C ALA A 36 1.82 -6.63 -8.38
N VAL A 37 2.11 -5.41 -8.84
CA VAL A 37 2.01 -4.17 -8.07
C VAL A 37 1.16 -3.20 -8.86
N SER A 38 0.04 -2.78 -8.26
CA SER A 38 -0.84 -1.80 -8.86
C SER A 38 -1.08 -0.62 -7.94
N ASN A 39 -1.36 0.52 -8.56
CA ASN A 39 -1.89 1.68 -7.86
C ASN A 39 -2.66 2.54 -8.87
N SER A 40 -3.42 3.51 -8.38
CA SER A 40 -4.23 4.37 -9.21
C SER A 40 -4.29 5.79 -8.68
N PHE A 41 -4.49 6.74 -9.59
CA PHE A 41 -4.78 8.14 -9.26
C PHE A 41 -6.00 8.59 -10.06
N THR A 42 -7.01 9.14 -9.39
CA THR A 42 -8.20 9.71 -10.05
C THR A 42 -7.99 11.20 -10.28
N LEU A 43 -8.06 11.63 -11.54
CA LEU A 43 -7.86 13.01 -11.94
C LEU A 43 -8.98 13.90 -11.38
N PRO A 44 -8.68 14.96 -10.61
CA PRO A 44 -9.69 15.90 -10.13
C PRO A 44 -10.17 16.86 -11.23
N VAL A 45 -9.39 17.00 -12.30
CA VAL A 45 -9.57 17.99 -13.37
C VAL A 45 -9.31 17.39 -14.74
N ASP A 46 -9.79 18.08 -15.77
CA ASP A 46 -9.49 17.76 -17.16
C ASP A 46 -8.01 18.00 -17.48
N VAL A 47 -7.37 17.07 -18.18
CA VAL A 47 -5.96 17.19 -18.60
C VAL A 47 -5.74 16.69 -20.02
N ASP A 48 -4.70 17.21 -20.68
CA ASP A 48 -4.07 16.53 -21.82
C ASP A 48 -2.80 15.81 -21.32
N VAL A 49 -2.69 14.50 -21.49
CA VAL A 49 -1.45 13.76 -21.20
C VAL A 49 -0.46 13.99 -22.34
N LEU A 50 0.72 14.49 -21.99
CA LEU A 50 1.78 14.83 -22.95
C LEU A 50 2.78 13.69 -23.10
N SER A 51 3.18 13.07 -21.99
CA SER A 51 4.13 11.96 -21.99
C SER A 51 3.95 11.05 -20.77
N VAL A 52 4.52 9.85 -20.87
CA VAL A 52 4.54 8.82 -19.83
C VAL A 52 5.97 8.30 -19.68
N TYR A 53 6.44 8.24 -18.45
CA TYR A 53 7.72 7.65 -18.06
C TYR A 53 7.46 6.51 -17.07
N PRO A 54 7.48 5.25 -17.52
CA PRO A 54 7.43 4.10 -16.62
C PRO A 54 8.83 3.84 -16.03
N HIS A 55 8.89 3.57 -14.73
CA HIS A 55 10.12 3.33 -13.99
C HIS A 55 10.02 2.06 -13.15
N ALA A 56 10.92 1.13 -13.44
CA ALA A 56 11.15 -0.10 -12.68
C ALA A 56 12.62 -0.52 -12.85
N HIS A 57 13.15 -1.21 -11.85
CA HIS A 57 14.48 -1.80 -11.83
C HIS A 57 14.51 -3.15 -12.56
N TYR A 58 15.45 -4.02 -12.17
CA TYR A 58 15.82 -5.23 -12.92
C TYR A 58 14.78 -6.34 -12.90
N LEU A 59 13.86 -6.36 -11.93
CA LEU A 59 12.85 -7.41 -11.86
C LEU A 59 11.60 -7.07 -12.68
N GLY A 60 11.44 -5.83 -13.15
CA GLY A 60 10.31 -5.41 -13.98
C GLY A 60 10.12 -6.34 -15.19
N LYS A 61 8.87 -6.70 -15.47
CA LYS A 61 8.51 -7.70 -16.50
C LYS A 61 7.46 -7.20 -17.47
N ASP A 62 6.28 -6.82 -16.99
CA ASP A 62 5.21 -6.21 -17.80
C ASP A 62 4.77 -4.94 -17.10
N LEU A 63 4.89 -3.80 -17.79
CA LEU A 63 4.54 -2.48 -17.28
C LEU A 63 3.39 -1.92 -18.13
N ARG A 64 2.23 -1.73 -17.49
CA ARG A 64 1.03 -1.21 -18.12
C ARG A 64 0.49 0.01 -17.37
N ALA A 65 0.01 0.99 -18.13
CA ALA A 65 -0.85 2.04 -17.62
C ALA A 65 -2.07 2.25 -18.53
N THR A 66 -3.24 2.30 -17.90
CA THR A 66 -4.54 2.46 -18.55
C THR A 66 -5.29 3.59 -17.88
N ALA A 67 -5.91 4.48 -18.66
CA ALA A 67 -6.86 5.46 -18.17
C ALA A 67 -8.29 4.90 -18.29
N VAL A 68 -8.97 4.75 -17.16
CA VAL A 68 -10.38 4.35 -17.09
C VAL A 68 -11.24 5.60 -16.96
N LEU A 69 -11.95 5.96 -18.03
CA LEU A 69 -12.78 7.16 -18.08
C LEU A 69 -14.02 7.03 -17.16
N PRO A 70 -14.68 8.13 -16.79
CA PRO A 70 -15.95 8.08 -16.04
C PRO A 70 -17.06 7.28 -16.73
N SER A 71 -16.99 7.14 -18.05
CA SER A 71 -17.89 6.28 -18.84
C SER A 71 -17.64 4.78 -18.66
N GLY A 72 -16.49 4.39 -18.09
CA GLY A 72 -15.97 3.04 -18.06
C GLY A 72 -15.14 2.64 -19.28
N GLU A 73 -14.96 3.54 -20.25
CA GLU A 73 -14.06 3.30 -21.40
C GLU A 73 -12.60 3.29 -20.95
N GLU A 74 -11.81 2.38 -21.52
CA GLU A 74 -10.38 2.24 -21.24
C GLU A 74 -9.55 2.81 -22.39
N VAL A 75 -8.60 3.70 -22.05
CA VAL A 75 -7.61 4.25 -22.97
C VAL A 75 -6.23 3.78 -22.54
N SER A 76 -5.56 3.01 -23.38
CA SER A 76 -4.18 2.57 -23.13
C SER A 76 -3.23 3.76 -23.21
N LEU A 77 -2.47 4.02 -22.14
CA LEU A 77 -1.46 5.08 -22.10
C LEU A 77 -0.08 4.55 -22.46
N ILE A 78 0.29 3.38 -21.92
CA ILE A 78 1.51 2.66 -22.27
C ILE A 78 1.36 1.17 -21.93
N HIS A 79 1.98 0.30 -22.74
CA HIS A 79 2.12 -1.12 -22.41
C HIS A 79 3.46 -1.65 -22.94
N ILE A 80 4.32 -2.09 -22.04
CA ILE A 80 5.62 -2.71 -22.33
C ILE A 80 5.59 -4.13 -21.75
N PRO A 81 5.25 -5.16 -22.56
CA PRO A 81 5.02 -6.52 -22.06
C PRO A 81 6.29 -7.35 -21.77
N ASP A 82 7.47 -6.89 -22.19
CA ASP A 82 8.76 -7.49 -21.88
C ASP A 82 9.74 -6.37 -21.54
N TRP A 83 9.56 -5.79 -20.37
CA TRP A 83 10.34 -4.67 -19.88
C TRP A 83 11.83 -4.97 -19.88
N ASP A 84 12.60 -3.99 -20.34
CA ASP A 84 14.04 -3.96 -20.21
C ASP A 84 14.42 -2.69 -19.45
N PHE A 85 15.29 -2.83 -18.44
CA PHE A 85 15.78 -1.70 -17.65
C PHE A 85 16.37 -0.58 -18.54
N ASN A 86 16.91 -0.92 -19.70
CA ASN A 86 17.47 0.08 -20.63
C ASN A 86 16.42 0.87 -21.41
N TRP A 87 15.12 0.58 -21.24
CA TRP A 87 14.00 1.27 -21.88
C TRP A 87 13.33 2.31 -20.96
N GLN A 88 13.97 2.67 -19.86
CA GLN A 88 13.55 3.77 -18.99
C GLN A 88 13.74 5.12 -19.69
N ASP A 89 12.68 5.61 -20.33
CA ASP A 89 12.69 6.86 -21.08
C ASP A 89 11.32 7.58 -21.03
N ASP A 90 11.29 8.84 -21.47
CA ASP A 90 10.09 9.67 -21.56
C ASP A 90 9.36 9.41 -22.89
N TYR A 91 8.32 8.60 -22.85
CA TYR A 91 7.49 8.27 -24.02
C TYR A 91 6.48 9.39 -24.27
N ARG A 92 6.79 10.27 -25.22
CA ARG A 92 5.95 11.41 -25.59
C ARG A 92 4.90 11.03 -26.64
N PHE A 93 3.65 11.39 -26.39
CA PHE A 93 2.57 11.16 -27.35
C PHE A 93 2.74 12.07 -28.58
N LEU A 94 2.45 11.53 -29.76
CA LEU A 94 2.41 12.31 -31.01
C LEU A 94 1.30 13.37 -30.96
N GLU A 95 0.15 12.98 -30.41
CA GLU A 95 -0.99 13.85 -30.13
C GLU A 95 -1.33 13.70 -28.65
N PRO A 96 -1.43 14.80 -27.87
CA PRO A 96 -1.79 14.70 -26.47
C PRO A 96 -3.12 13.96 -26.25
N VAL A 97 -3.14 13.08 -25.25
CA VAL A 97 -4.34 12.29 -24.93
C VAL A 97 -5.21 13.08 -23.96
N TYR A 98 -6.40 13.49 -24.41
CA TYR A 98 -7.36 14.15 -23.54
C TYR A 98 -7.99 13.17 -22.55
N LEU A 99 -7.95 13.49 -21.26
CA LEU A 99 -8.62 12.77 -20.19
C LEU A 99 -9.53 13.73 -19.40
N PRO A 100 -10.83 13.44 -19.27
CA PRO A 100 -11.73 14.25 -18.45
C PRO A 100 -11.50 14.01 -16.95
N ALA A 101 -11.90 14.98 -16.13
CA ALA A 101 -11.99 14.83 -14.68
C ALA A 101 -12.79 13.56 -14.29
N GLY A 102 -12.37 12.90 -13.22
CA GLY A 102 -12.91 11.61 -12.77
C GLY A 102 -12.31 10.40 -13.50
N THR A 103 -11.46 10.60 -14.52
CA THR A 103 -10.68 9.51 -15.11
C THR A 103 -9.72 8.93 -14.06
N THR A 104 -9.68 7.61 -13.95
CA THR A 104 -8.73 6.90 -13.09
C THR A 104 -7.56 6.39 -13.91
N ILE A 105 -6.37 6.90 -13.62
CA ILE A 105 -5.11 6.37 -14.17
C ILE A 105 -4.77 5.14 -13.33
N LEU A 106 -4.81 3.97 -13.94
CA LEU A 106 -4.46 2.69 -13.35
C LEU A 106 -3.07 2.28 -13.83
N LYS A 107 -2.14 2.12 -12.89
CA LYS A 107 -0.82 1.50 -13.12
C LYS A 107 -0.87 0.04 -12.68
N GLU A 108 -0.38 -0.85 -13.53
CA GLU A 108 -0.25 -2.28 -13.26
C GLU A 108 1.11 -2.76 -13.75
N PHE A 109 2.04 -2.94 -12.81
CA PHE A 109 3.38 -3.45 -13.09
C PHE A 109 3.48 -4.88 -12.55
N SER A 110 4.30 -5.70 -13.20
CA SER A 110 4.64 -7.03 -12.72
C SER A 110 6.14 -7.26 -12.67
N PHE A 111 6.55 -8.12 -11.74
CA PHE A 111 7.95 -8.40 -11.45
C PHE A 111 8.24 -9.91 -11.47
N ASP A 112 9.43 -10.28 -11.92
CA ASP A 112 9.91 -11.66 -12.00
C ASP A 112 11.20 -11.84 -11.18
N ASN A 113 11.03 -12.28 -9.93
CA ASN A 113 12.10 -12.62 -9.01
C ASN A 113 12.44 -14.11 -9.05
N SER A 114 12.17 -14.81 -10.16
CA SER A 114 12.53 -16.21 -10.32
C SER A 114 13.99 -16.38 -10.74
N SER A 115 14.54 -17.58 -10.55
CA SER A 115 15.86 -17.94 -11.09
C SER A 115 15.88 -18.03 -12.61
N GLY A 116 14.71 -17.96 -13.26
CA GLY A 116 14.56 -17.98 -14.71
C GLY A 116 14.68 -16.60 -15.35
N ASN A 117 14.61 -15.51 -14.58
CA ASN A 117 14.80 -14.16 -15.08
C ASN A 117 16.31 -13.87 -15.24
N PRO A 118 16.84 -13.75 -16.48
CA PRO A 118 18.25 -13.46 -16.70
C PRO A 118 18.66 -12.05 -16.27
N ARG A 119 17.69 -11.15 -16.06
CA ARG A 119 17.90 -9.79 -15.57
C ARG A 119 17.98 -9.73 -14.04
N ASN A 120 17.63 -10.79 -13.32
CA ASN A 120 17.66 -10.81 -11.85
C ASN A 120 19.11 -10.62 -11.34
N PRO A 121 19.40 -9.56 -10.56
CA PRO A 121 20.75 -9.33 -10.05
C PRO A 121 21.16 -10.34 -8.97
N ASN A 122 20.20 -11.06 -8.38
CA ASN A 122 20.40 -12.02 -7.30
C ASN A 122 20.44 -13.46 -7.82
N ASN A 123 21.50 -14.20 -7.48
CA ASN A 123 21.62 -15.63 -7.78
C ASN A 123 22.29 -16.38 -6.60
N PRO A 124 21.52 -17.12 -5.78
CA PRO A 124 20.10 -17.42 -5.94
C PRO A 124 19.18 -16.19 -5.70
N PRO A 125 17.91 -16.22 -6.15
CA PRO A 125 16.97 -15.13 -5.86
C PRO A 125 16.81 -14.87 -4.36
N GLU A 126 16.71 -13.59 -3.99
CA GLU A 126 16.51 -13.12 -2.62
C GLU A 126 15.21 -12.31 -2.52
N ARG A 127 14.72 -12.05 -1.30
CA ARG A 127 13.55 -11.17 -1.12
C ARG A 127 13.93 -9.75 -1.53
N VAL A 128 13.13 -9.11 -2.37
CA VAL A 128 13.34 -7.73 -2.85
C VAL A 128 12.21 -6.84 -2.35
N VAL A 129 12.56 -5.64 -1.88
CA VAL A 129 11.61 -4.66 -1.34
C VAL A 129 11.71 -3.33 -2.10
N TYR A 130 10.82 -2.40 -1.78
CA TYR A 130 10.94 -1.03 -2.27
C TYR A 130 12.26 -0.39 -1.82
N GLY A 131 12.97 0.25 -2.74
CA GLY A 131 14.18 1.00 -2.44
C GLY A 131 14.85 1.60 -3.69
N SER A 132 15.82 2.48 -3.47
CA SER A 132 16.51 3.21 -4.54
C SER A 132 17.77 2.50 -5.07
N ASN A 133 18.18 1.39 -4.45
CA ASN A 133 19.30 0.63 -4.98
C ASN A 133 18.84 -0.21 -6.18
N SER A 134 19.76 -0.55 -7.07
CA SER A 134 19.40 -1.31 -8.27
C SER A 134 18.99 -2.76 -7.98
N ASP A 135 19.36 -3.31 -6.82
CA ASP A 135 18.94 -4.61 -6.29
C ASP A 135 17.67 -4.55 -5.42
N ASP A 136 17.20 -3.33 -5.09
CA ASP A 136 15.83 -3.05 -4.66
C ASP A 136 14.93 -2.87 -5.91
N GLU A 137 13.64 -2.58 -5.70
CA GLU A 137 12.69 -2.37 -6.79
C GLU A 137 11.89 -1.06 -6.64
N MET A 138 11.47 -0.49 -7.77
CA MET A 138 10.59 0.67 -7.84
C MET A 138 9.43 0.40 -8.81
N ALA A 139 8.33 1.11 -8.61
CA ALA A 139 7.16 0.98 -9.46
C ALA A 139 6.52 2.36 -9.64
N ASP A 140 7.18 3.22 -10.40
CA ASP A 140 6.69 4.59 -10.60
C ASP A 140 6.20 4.78 -12.03
N LEU A 141 4.98 5.31 -12.15
CA LEU A 141 4.45 5.79 -13.41
C LEU A 141 4.37 7.31 -13.34
N ILE A 142 5.21 7.99 -14.10
CA ILE A 142 5.27 9.45 -14.12
C ILE A 142 4.58 9.93 -15.40
N LEU A 143 3.60 10.82 -15.27
CA LEU A 143 2.92 11.43 -16.39
C LEU A 143 3.18 12.93 -16.39
N GLN A 144 3.61 13.46 -17.54
CA GLN A 144 3.53 14.89 -17.78
C GLN A 144 2.15 15.19 -18.35
N VAL A 145 1.38 16.03 -17.65
CA VAL A 145 0.03 16.42 -18.06
C VAL A 145 -0.09 17.93 -18.19
N LEU A 146 -1.07 18.36 -18.97
CA LEU A 146 -1.35 19.77 -19.22
C LEU A 146 -2.79 20.08 -18.82
N PRO A 147 -3.01 20.64 -17.61
CA PRO A 147 -4.32 21.08 -17.16
C PRO A 147 -4.92 22.18 -18.05
N ARG A 148 -6.23 22.40 -17.93
CA ARG A 148 -6.95 23.42 -18.73
C ARG A 148 -6.67 24.85 -18.25
N SER A 149 -6.38 25.05 -16.97
CA SER A 149 -6.07 26.35 -16.37
C SER A 149 -5.05 26.23 -15.22
N GLU A 150 -4.55 27.37 -14.73
CA GLU A 150 -3.70 27.39 -13.52
C GLU A 150 -4.45 26.92 -12.27
N ALA A 151 -5.75 27.24 -12.15
CA ALA A 151 -6.56 26.75 -11.04
C ALA A 151 -6.67 25.23 -11.05
N ASP A 152 -6.87 24.63 -12.25
CA ASP A 152 -6.91 23.17 -12.40
C ASP A 152 -5.54 22.54 -12.08
N ARG A 153 -4.45 23.23 -12.44
CA ARG A 153 -3.10 22.80 -12.12
C ARG A 153 -2.86 22.78 -10.61
N ASP A 154 -3.28 23.81 -9.89
CA ASP A 154 -3.13 23.88 -8.43
C ASP A 154 -3.96 22.79 -7.74
N GLU A 155 -5.20 22.55 -8.19
CA GLU A 155 -6.05 21.47 -7.68
C GLU A 155 -5.43 20.09 -7.93
N LEU A 156 -4.91 19.86 -9.14
CA LEU A 156 -4.22 18.61 -9.48
C LEU A 156 -2.99 18.38 -8.60
N LEU A 157 -2.13 19.38 -8.41
CA LEU A 157 -0.93 19.27 -7.58
C LEU A 157 -1.28 19.04 -6.11
N GLN A 158 -2.35 19.67 -5.61
CA GLN A 158 -2.83 19.43 -4.26
C GLN A 158 -3.35 17.99 -4.08
N ALA A 159 -4.13 17.48 -5.03
CA ALA A 159 -4.62 16.10 -4.99
C ALA A 159 -3.46 15.09 -5.05
N GLN A 160 -2.48 15.33 -5.92
CA GLN A 160 -1.27 14.51 -6.03
C GLN A 160 -0.45 14.52 -4.73
N ALA A 161 -0.27 15.69 -4.11
CA ALA A 161 0.44 15.81 -2.84
C ALA A 161 -0.24 15.00 -1.73
N TRP A 162 -1.58 15.08 -1.62
CA TRP A 162 -2.32 14.30 -0.63
C TRP A 162 -2.21 12.79 -0.83
N GLN A 163 -2.24 12.32 -2.08
CA GLN A 163 -2.06 10.89 -2.36
C GLN A 163 -0.63 10.44 -2.04
N HIS A 164 0.39 11.23 -2.44
CA HIS A 164 1.78 10.93 -2.13
C HIS A 164 2.03 10.88 -0.61
N ASP A 165 1.53 11.88 0.13
CA ASP A 165 1.61 11.89 1.59
C ASP A 165 0.93 10.66 2.19
N ALA A 166 -0.24 10.24 1.68
CA ALA A 166 -0.94 9.06 2.16
C ALA A 166 -0.14 7.76 1.89
N GLU A 167 0.53 7.64 0.75
CA GLU A 167 1.40 6.53 0.41
C GLU A 167 2.63 6.47 1.34
N ASP A 168 3.29 7.60 1.56
CA ASP A 168 4.43 7.73 2.48
C ASP A 168 4.05 7.32 3.91
N MET A 169 2.92 7.84 4.41
CA MET A 169 2.43 7.50 5.75
C MET A 169 2.10 6.01 5.86
N ALA A 170 1.51 5.41 4.81
CA ALA A 170 1.24 3.97 4.79
C ALA A 170 2.53 3.14 4.78
N TYR A 171 3.55 3.55 4.02
CA TYR A 171 4.87 2.91 4.01
C TYR A 171 5.54 2.99 5.38
N MET A 172 5.58 4.19 5.99
CA MET A 172 6.17 4.38 7.32
C MET A 172 5.45 3.57 8.40
N ALA A 173 4.12 3.48 8.35
CA ALA A 173 3.37 2.62 9.27
C ALA A 173 3.73 1.13 9.11
N ALA A 174 3.91 0.65 7.87
CA ALA A 174 4.31 -0.73 7.60
C ALA A 174 5.75 -1.03 8.06
N LEU A 175 6.67 -0.08 7.88
CA LEU A 175 8.06 -0.19 8.35
C LEU A 175 8.12 -0.31 9.87
N GLU A 176 7.45 0.60 10.58
CA GLU A 176 7.36 0.56 12.05
C GLU A 176 6.69 -0.74 12.53
N PHE A 177 5.63 -1.18 11.86
CA PHE A 177 5.00 -2.46 12.20
C PHE A 177 5.96 -3.64 12.05
N SER A 178 6.77 -3.67 10.97
CA SER A 178 7.77 -4.73 10.77
C SER A 178 8.82 -4.76 11.88
N GLN A 179 9.31 -3.59 12.30
CA GLN A 179 10.23 -3.47 13.45
C GLN A 179 9.55 -3.93 14.75
N GLY A 180 8.28 -3.59 14.94
CA GLY A 180 7.46 -4.06 16.06
C GLY A 180 7.32 -5.58 16.10
N GLU A 181 7.04 -6.24 14.97
CA GLU A 181 6.98 -7.71 14.87
C GLU A 181 8.33 -8.37 15.20
N GLN A 182 9.44 -7.77 14.77
CA GLN A 182 10.79 -8.26 15.10
C GLN A 182 11.06 -8.17 16.61
N ALA A 183 10.73 -7.04 17.22
CA ALA A 183 10.86 -6.86 18.66
C ALA A 183 9.94 -7.82 19.44
N TYR A 184 8.69 -7.99 19.01
CA TYR A 184 7.71 -8.87 19.62
C TYR A 184 8.17 -10.33 19.58
N SER A 185 8.60 -10.82 18.41
CA SER A 185 9.13 -12.18 18.27
C SER A 185 10.41 -12.45 19.07
N SER A 186 11.17 -11.38 19.39
CA SER A 186 12.35 -11.44 20.25
C SER A 186 12.01 -11.31 21.76
N GLY A 187 10.72 -11.23 22.12
CA GLY A 187 10.25 -11.06 23.50
C GLY A 187 10.44 -9.65 24.08
N GLN A 188 10.78 -8.65 23.24
CA GLN A 188 11.01 -7.27 23.66
C GLN A 188 9.70 -6.47 23.61
N LEU A 189 8.73 -6.83 24.47
CA LEU A 189 7.35 -6.32 24.41
C LEU A 189 7.25 -4.79 24.51
N ALA A 190 8.08 -4.14 25.34
CA ALA A 190 8.10 -2.69 25.45
C ALA A 190 8.57 -2.00 24.15
N ALA A 191 9.61 -2.55 23.51
CA ALA A 191 10.09 -2.04 22.22
C ALA A 191 9.06 -2.30 21.11
N ALA A 192 8.44 -3.47 21.10
CA ALA A 192 7.37 -3.81 20.16
C ALA A 192 6.19 -2.82 20.29
N THR A 193 5.75 -2.54 21.51
CA THR A 193 4.67 -1.57 21.79
C THR A 193 5.01 -0.19 21.27
N MET A 194 6.24 0.29 21.47
CA MET A 194 6.70 1.59 20.97
C MET A 194 6.62 1.67 19.44
N HIS A 195 7.09 0.65 18.73
CA HIS A 195 7.01 0.60 17.26
C HIS A 195 5.56 0.53 16.77
N PHE A 196 4.71 -0.28 17.38
CA PHE A 196 3.28 -0.31 17.02
C PHE A 196 2.58 1.02 17.28
N GLN A 197 2.92 1.73 18.36
CA GLN A 197 2.44 3.08 18.61
C GLN A 197 2.92 4.07 17.55
N GLN A 198 4.19 3.97 17.13
CA GLN A 198 4.73 4.83 16.08
C GLN A 198 4.04 4.57 14.74
N ALA A 199 3.76 3.31 14.39
CA ALA A 199 2.95 2.96 13.23
C ALA A 199 1.55 3.62 13.27
N LEU A 200 0.93 3.69 14.45
CA LEU A 200 -0.37 4.35 14.64
C LEU A 200 -0.32 5.89 14.59
N GLN A 201 0.86 6.51 14.78
CA GLN A 201 1.04 7.94 14.53
C GLN A 201 1.02 8.26 13.03
N TYR A 202 1.57 7.36 12.21
CA TYR A 202 1.50 7.47 10.76
C TYR A 202 0.11 7.11 10.22
N ARG A 203 -0.47 5.99 10.69
CA ARG A 203 -1.80 5.51 10.31
C ARG A 203 -2.60 5.04 11.52
N ALA A 204 -3.48 5.90 12.02
CA ALA A 204 -4.31 5.61 13.20
C ALA A 204 -5.29 4.42 13.00
N ASP A 205 -5.54 4.06 11.75
CA ASP A 205 -6.37 2.93 11.32
C ASP A 205 -5.55 1.67 10.99
N HIS A 206 -4.24 1.64 11.31
CA HIS A 206 -3.37 0.49 11.05
C HIS A 206 -3.75 -0.71 11.92
N LEU A 207 -4.69 -1.51 11.41
CA LEU A 207 -5.31 -2.63 12.10
C LEU A 207 -4.32 -3.66 12.65
N PRO A 208 -3.25 -4.08 11.93
CA PRO A 208 -2.27 -5.01 12.47
C PRO A 208 -1.63 -4.50 13.77
N SER A 209 -1.25 -3.21 13.83
CA SER A 209 -0.69 -2.60 15.04
C SER A 209 -1.70 -2.57 16.20
N LEU A 210 -2.96 -2.25 15.92
CA LEU A 210 -4.02 -2.27 16.94
C LEU A 210 -4.21 -3.68 17.53
N VAL A 211 -4.23 -4.70 16.67
CA VAL A 211 -4.32 -6.09 17.10
C VAL A 211 -3.12 -6.47 17.95
N ARG A 212 -1.88 -6.24 17.48
CA ARG A 212 -0.67 -6.59 18.23
C ARG A 212 -0.55 -5.90 19.58
N MET A 213 -0.83 -4.60 19.65
CA MET A 213 -0.85 -3.89 20.94
C MET A 213 -1.89 -4.47 21.89
N SER A 214 -3.08 -4.84 21.39
CA SER A 214 -4.10 -5.49 22.21
C SER A 214 -3.62 -6.83 22.75
N GLU A 215 -2.91 -7.61 21.94
CA GLU A 215 -2.32 -8.90 22.35
C GLU A 215 -1.27 -8.71 23.45
N ILE A 216 -0.39 -7.72 23.32
CA ILE A 216 0.61 -7.40 24.35
C ILE A 216 -0.07 -7.02 25.67
N TYR A 217 -1.05 -6.11 25.65
CA TYR A 217 -1.76 -5.72 26.88
C TYR A 217 -2.53 -6.89 27.51
N ILE A 218 -3.06 -7.82 26.71
CA ILE A 218 -3.67 -9.05 27.21
C ILE A 218 -2.63 -9.91 27.94
N GLU A 219 -1.43 -10.07 27.37
CA GLU A 219 -0.33 -10.83 27.97
C GLU A 219 0.12 -10.21 29.30
N GLU A 220 0.21 -8.88 29.36
CA GLU A 220 0.52 -8.10 30.56
C GLU A 220 -0.63 -8.06 31.59
N ARG A 221 -1.79 -8.64 31.26
CA ARG A 221 -3.03 -8.60 32.06
C ARG A 221 -3.60 -7.19 32.27
N ASP A 222 -3.21 -6.22 31.44
CA ASP A 222 -3.84 -4.90 31.40
C ASP A 222 -5.13 -4.95 30.55
N GLY A 223 -6.20 -5.44 31.17
CA GLY A 223 -7.50 -5.58 30.50
C GLY A 223 -8.10 -4.26 30.03
N GLN A 224 -7.85 -3.14 30.71
CA GLN A 224 -8.45 -1.85 30.33
C GLN A 224 -7.78 -1.28 29.08
N SER A 225 -6.45 -1.28 29.02
CA SER A 225 -5.71 -0.85 27.83
C SER A 225 -6.01 -1.76 26.64
N ALA A 226 -6.03 -3.08 26.85
CA ALA A 226 -6.42 -4.04 25.83
C ALA A 226 -7.83 -3.76 25.28
N LEU A 227 -8.80 -3.46 26.15
CA LEU A 227 -10.18 -3.21 25.75
C LEU A 227 -10.32 -1.95 24.89
N ILE A 228 -9.61 -0.88 25.23
CA ILE A 228 -9.64 0.38 24.49
C ILE A 228 -9.11 0.16 23.07
N ILE A 229 -7.92 -0.41 22.95
CA ILE A 229 -7.26 -0.61 21.65
C ILE A 229 -8.01 -1.65 20.80
N ALA A 230 -8.48 -2.75 21.39
CA ALA A 230 -9.24 -3.76 20.65
C ALA A 230 -10.57 -3.21 20.11
N ARG A 231 -11.25 -2.33 20.86
CA ARG A 231 -12.45 -1.64 20.36
C ARG A 231 -12.13 -0.78 19.15
N GLN A 232 -11.03 -0.04 19.17
CA GLN A 232 -10.59 0.75 18.03
C GLN A 232 -10.34 -0.14 16.81
N GLY A 233 -9.63 -1.26 16.95
CA GLY A 233 -9.40 -2.21 15.85
C GLY A 233 -10.70 -2.77 15.26
N VAL A 234 -11.67 -3.10 16.12
CA VAL A 234 -12.99 -3.57 15.68
C VAL A 234 -13.79 -2.48 14.97
N VAL A 235 -13.67 -1.20 15.37
CA VAL A 235 -14.29 -0.07 14.65
C VAL A 235 -13.61 0.15 13.29
N MET A 236 -12.28 0.17 13.23
CA MET A 236 -11.52 0.40 11.99
C MET A 236 -11.74 -0.70 10.95
N SER A 237 -11.93 -1.94 11.40
CA SER A 237 -12.29 -3.06 10.52
C SER A 237 -13.78 -3.14 10.18
N ASN A 238 -14.60 -2.19 10.63
CA ASN A 238 -16.07 -2.24 10.53
C ASN A 238 -16.66 -3.59 11.00
N ARG A 239 -16.09 -4.13 12.08
CA ARG A 239 -16.40 -5.45 12.65
C ARG A 239 -16.25 -6.63 11.68
N GLN A 240 -15.47 -6.50 10.62
CA GLN A 240 -15.27 -7.60 9.66
C GLN A 240 -14.03 -8.46 9.96
N ASP A 241 -13.07 -7.95 10.74
CA ASP A 241 -11.84 -8.69 11.02
C ASP A 241 -11.98 -9.65 12.22
N ALA A 242 -11.79 -10.95 11.94
CA ALA A 242 -11.93 -11.99 12.95
C ALA A 242 -10.87 -11.91 14.06
N ARG A 243 -9.64 -11.47 13.75
CA ARG A 243 -8.56 -11.36 14.75
C ARG A 243 -8.85 -10.22 15.72
N ALA A 244 -9.28 -9.06 15.20
CA ALA A 244 -9.69 -7.90 15.98
C ALA A 244 -10.86 -8.24 16.92
N LEU A 245 -11.86 -8.96 16.43
CA LEU A 245 -12.96 -9.45 17.25
C LEU A 245 -12.48 -10.44 18.33
N ALA A 246 -11.57 -11.36 17.99
CA ALA A 246 -11.04 -12.33 18.94
C ALA A 246 -10.27 -11.66 20.09
N VAL A 247 -9.42 -10.67 19.80
CA VAL A 247 -8.70 -9.92 20.86
C VAL A 247 -9.66 -9.05 21.68
N LEU A 248 -10.71 -8.48 21.08
CA LEU A 248 -11.74 -7.75 21.82
C LEU A 248 -12.48 -8.66 22.80
N ALA A 249 -12.83 -9.88 22.40
CA ALA A 249 -13.50 -10.84 23.26
C ALA A 249 -12.65 -11.17 24.51
N VAL A 250 -11.34 -11.36 24.32
CA VAL A 250 -10.41 -11.59 25.44
C VAL A 250 -10.31 -10.38 26.36
N ALA A 251 -10.20 -9.17 25.80
CA ALA A 251 -10.14 -7.94 26.60
C ALA A 251 -11.44 -7.69 27.40
N GLN A 252 -12.61 -7.99 26.82
CA GLN A 252 -13.90 -7.93 27.52
C GLN A 252 -13.96 -8.92 28.69
N ALA A 253 -13.44 -10.13 28.51
CA ALA A 253 -13.39 -11.12 29.59
C ALA A 253 -12.45 -10.68 30.72
N LEU A 254 -11.26 -10.14 30.41
CA LEU A 254 -10.32 -9.61 31.39
C LEU A 254 -10.89 -8.45 32.21
N THR A 255 -11.83 -7.69 31.64
CA THR A 255 -12.51 -6.57 32.31
C THR A 255 -13.81 -6.96 33.00
N GLY A 256 -14.17 -8.25 32.99
CA GLY A 256 -15.35 -8.80 33.68
C GLY A 256 -16.64 -8.84 32.86
N SER A 257 -16.63 -8.38 31.62
CA SER A 257 -17.79 -8.37 30.71
C SER A 257 -17.95 -9.71 29.96
N MET A 258 -18.19 -10.79 30.71
CA MET A 258 -18.25 -12.16 30.15
C MET A 258 -19.38 -12.39 29.14
N ALA A 259 -20.52 -11.71 29.28
CA ALA A 259 -21.63 -11.83 28.33
C ALA A 259 -21.23 -11.26 26.96
N ASP A 260 -20.64 -10.06 26.95
CA ASP A 260 -20.14 -9.40 25.75
C ASP A 260 -19.01 -10.22 25.11
N ALA A 261 -18.07 -10.70 25.92
CA ALA A 261 -16.96 -11.55 25.47
C ALA A 261 -17.45 -12.78 24.69
N ARG A 262 -18.49 -13.46 25.17
CA ARG A 262 -19.06 -14.64 24.49
C ARG A 262 -19.75 -14.30 23.18
N ALA A 263 -20.48 -13.18 23.14
CA ALA A 263 -21.13 -12.71 21.93
C ALA A 263 -20.08 -12.35 20.87
N THR A 264 -19.08 -11.54 21.23
CA THR A 264 -17.99 -11.13 20.34
C THR A 264 -17.13 -12.32 19.90
N ALA A 265 -16.85 -13.29 20.78
CA ALA A 265 -16.13 -14.50 20.41
C ALA A 265 -16.87 -15.36 19.37
N SER A 266 -18.20 -15.47 19.50
CA SER A 266 -19.03 -16.20 18.54
C SER A 266 -19.02 -15.51 17.16
N GLU A 267 -19.05 -14.19 17.14
CA GLU A 267 -18.92 -13.38 15.92
C GLU A 267 -17.54 -13.55 15.27
N ALA A 268 -16.46 -13.52 16.07
CA ALA A 268 -15.09 -13.75 15.59
C ALA A 268 -14.96 -15.12 14.89
N LEU A 269 -15.53 -16.17 15.48
CA LEU A 269 -15.53 -17.52 14.90
C LEU A 269 -16.35 -17.60 13.60
N SER A 270 -17.50 -16.93 13.53
CA SER A 270 -18.28 -16.84 12.29
C SER A 270 -17.46 -16.18 11.19
N LYS A 271 -16.86 -15.03 11.49
CA LYS A 271 -16.03 -14.27 10.55
C LYS A 271 -14.81 -15.05 10.08
N ALA A 272 -14.12 -15.75 10.98
CA ALA A 272 -13.00 -16.61 10.61
C ALA A 272 -13.44 -17.73 9.66
N ARG A 273 -14.58 -18.40 9.94
CA ARG A 273 -15.10 -19.49 9.11
C ARG A 273 -15.57 -19.01 7.73
N GLU A 274 -16.12 -17.81 7.64
CA GLU A 274 -16.50 -17.18 6.37
C GLU A 274 -15.31 -17.03 5.40
N THR A 275 -14.07 -16.90 5.92
CA THR A 275 -12.87 -16.79 5.07
C THR A 275 -12.41 -18.11 4.45
N GLY A 276 -12.74 -19.25 5.07
CA GLY A 276 -12.18 -20.56 4.70
C GLY A 276 -10.69 -20.76 5.02
N ASP A 277 -10.01 -19.80 5.65
CA ASP A 277 -8.61 -19.92 6.05
C ASP A 277 -8.49 -20.75 7.35
N VAL A 278 -8.01 -21.98 7.20
CA VAL A 278 -7.83 -22.93 8.32
C VAL A 278 -6.88 -22.37 9.39
N SER A 279 -5.81 -21.67 8.99
CA SER A 279 -4.84 -21.10 9.94
C SER A 279 -5.49 -20.00 10.80
N LEU A 280 -6.30 -19.15 10.17
CA LEU A 280 -7.06 -18.12 10.87
C LEU A 280 -8.10 -18.73 11.83
N ILE A 281 -8.82 -19.75 11.37
CA ILE A 281 -9.83 -20.46 12.18
C ILE A 281 -9.18 -21.06 13.42
N ASP A 282 -8.10 -21.82 13.26
CA ASP A 282 -7.38 -22.47 14.36
C ASP A 282 -6.85 -21.44 15.36
N MET A 283 -6.31 -20.32 14.88
CA MET A 283 -5.85 -19.23 15.72
C MET A 283 -6.98 -18.63 16.56
N VAL A 284 -8.12 -18.31 15.94
CA VAL A 284 -9.27 -17.72 16.64
C VAL A 284 -9.86 -18.72 17.63
N GLU A 285 -9.99 -19.99 17.25
CA GLU A 285 -10.47 -21.05 18.14
C GLU A 285 -9.57 -21.25 19.36
N ALA A 286 -8.25 -21.29 19.16
CA ALA A 286 -7.28 -21.39 20.25
C ALA A 286 -7.42 -20.24 21.25
N ARG A 287 -7.63 -19.02 20.74
CA ARG A 287 -7.76 -17.81 21.57
C ARG A 287 -9.08 -17.75 22.31
N VAL A 288 -10.19 -17.99 21.62
CA VAL A 288 -11.53 -18.02 22.21
C VAL A 288 -11.63 -19.12 23.27
N SER A 289 -10.97 -20.26 23.07
CA SER A 289 -10.94 -21.36 24.05
C SER A 289 -10.33 -20.96 25.40
N MET A 290 -9.44 -19.96 25.42
CA MET A 290 -8.85 -19.44 26.68
C MET A 290 -9.87 -18.68 27.53
N LEU A 291 -10.97 -18.20 26.95
CA LEU A 291 -12.05 -17.51 27.68
C LEU A 291 -12.85 -18.43 28.60
N PHE A 292 -12.79 -19.74 28.34
CA PHE A 292 -13.63 -20.76 28.98
C PHE A 292 -12.84 -21.70 29.90
N ARG A 293 -11.56 -21.40 30.16
CA ARG A 293 -10.74 -22.08 31.17
C ARG A 293 -10.69 -21.25 32.44
#